data_AF-Q4J903-F1
#
_entry.id   AF-Q4J903-F1
#
_cell.length_a   1.000
_cell.length_b   1.000
_cell.length_c   1.000
_cell.angle_alpha   90.00
_cell.angle_beta   90.00
_cell.angle_gamma   90.00
#
_symmetry.space_group_name_H-M   'P 1'
#
loop_
_entity.id
_entity.type
_entity.pdbx_description
1 polymer ?
#
loop_
_entity_poly.entity_id
_entity_poly.type
_entity_poly.pdbx_seq_one_letter_code
_entity_poly.pdbx_strand_id
1 'polypeptide(L)' 'MKRAEILIVNNIINSAKIDENVVREILDKINDVDNIVINRITIPSYEENNNLLGVHVIVREVAET' A
#
# COMPACT_ATOMS: atom_id res chain seq x y z
N MET A 1 4.24 4.73 -19.97
CA MET A 1 4.74 4.86 -18.58
C MET A 1 4.25 3.67 -17.76
N LYS A 2 5.14 2.91 -17.12
CA LYS A 2 4.81 1.83 -16.18
C LYS A 2 4.50 2.44 -14.82
N ARG A 3 3.29 2.23 -14.31
CA ARG A 3 2.85 2.79 -13.03
C ARG A 3 2.41 1.68 -12.08
N ALA A 4 2.91 1.71 -10.84
CA ALA A 4 2.40 0.89 -9.75
C ALA A 4 1.38 1.69 -8.93
N GLU A 5 0.23 1.07 -8.65
CA GLU A 5 -0.75 1.59 -7.70
C GLU A 5 -0.83 0.66 -6.51
N ILE A 6 -0.60 1.22 -5.32
CA ILE A 6 -0.51 0.48 -4.07
C ILE A 6 -1.62 0.99 -3.16
N LEU A 7 -2.46 0.08 -2.69
CA LEU A 7 -3.45 0.38 -1.66
C LEU A 7 -3.00 -0.19 -0.32
N ILE A 8 -2.73 0.70 0.64
CA ILE A 8 -2.41 0.36 2.03
C ILE A 8 -3.69 0.47 2.84
N VAL A 9 -4.11 -0.64 3.46
CA VAL A 9 -5.33 -0.70 4.28
C VAL A 9 -4.97 -0.87 5.75
N ASN A 10 -5.38 0.09 6.58
CA ASN A 10 -5.12 0.12 8.01
C ASN A 10 -6.38 -0.13 8.82
N ASN A 11 -6.20 -0.74 10.00
CA ASN A 11 -7.21 -0.75 11.05
C ASN A 11 -7.00 0.44 12.01
N ILE A 12 -8.09 1.01 12.52
CA ILE A 12 -8.11 2.16 13.43
C ILE A 12 -7.77 1.77 14.89
N ILE A 13 -7.91 0.49 15.24
CA ILE A 13 -7.73 0.01 16.62
C ILE A 13 -6.23 0.09 16.98
N ASN A 14 -5.96 0.74 18.11
CA ASN A 14 -4.66 0.98 18.75
C ASN A 14 -3.79 2.16 18.31
N SER A 15 -4.21 3.03 17.38
CA SER A 15 -3.41 4.22 17.01
C SER A 15 -1.95 3.90 16.61
N ALA A 16 -1.66 2.62 16.36
CA ALA A 16 -0.34 2.14 16.06
C ALA A 16 -0.09 2.61 14.63
N LYS A 17 0.74 3.66 14.52
CA LYS A 17 1.24 4.10 13.22
C LYS A 17 1.78 2.88 12.51
N ILE A 18 1.38 2.70 11.24
CA ILE A 18 2.01 1.69 10.38
C ILE A 18 3.53 1.88 10.50
N ASP A 19 4.25 0.78 10.66
CA ASP A 19 5.70 0.82 10.57
C ASP A 19 6.10 1.19 9.14
N GLU A 20 6.64 2.40 8.98
CA GLU A 20 7.09 2.91 7.68
C GLU A 20 8.21 2.07 7.09
N ASN A 21 8.97 1.33 7.92
CA ASN A 21 9.99 0.42 7.43
C ASN A 21 9.38 -0.75 6.65
N VAL A 22 8.25 -1.29 7.10
CA VAL A 22 7.55 -2.38 6.40
C VAL A 22 7.03 -1.90 5.05
N VAL A 23 6.48 -0.68 5.00
CA VAL A 23 6.03 -0.08 3.73
C VAL A 23 7.22 0.11 2.79
N ARG A 24 8.36 0.58 3.32
CA ARG A 24 9.58 0.78 2.55
C ARG A 24 10.13 -0.52 1.97
N GLU A 25 10.20 -1.60 2.75
CA GLU A 25 10.63 -2.91 2.28
C GLU A 25 9.75 -3.46 1.14
N ILE A 26 8.45 -3.17 1.17
CA ILE A 26 7.53 -3.56 0.10
C ILE A 26 7.79 -2.73 -1.16
N LEU A 27 8.00 -1.42 -1.00
CA LEU A 27 8.31 -0.52 -2.11
C LEU A 27 9.65 -0.87 -2.77
N ASP A 28 10.67 -1.22 -2.00
CA ASP A 28 12.00 -1.59 -2.50
C ASP A 28 11.99 -2.88 -3.35
N LYS A 29 10.96 -3.72 -3.20
CA LYS A 29 10.76 -4.92 -4.04
C LYS A 29 10.12 -4.60 -5.38
N ILE A 30 9.51 -3.43 -5.55
CA ILE A 30 8.85 -3.01 -6.79
C ILE A 30 9.91 -2.35 -7.68
N ASN A 31 10.37 -3.09 -8.67
CA ASN A 31 11.34 -2.62 -9.67
C ASN A 31 10.66 -2.41 -11.03
N ASP A 32 11.33 -1.69 -11.94
CA ASP A 32 10.87 -1.48 -13.34
C ASP A 32 9.52 -0.76 -13.45
N VAL A 33 9.33 0.29 -12.64
CA VAL A 33 8.19 1.20 -12.72
C VAL A 33 8.67 2.65 -12.77
N ASP A 34 8.02 3.46 -13.60
CA ASP A 34 8.33 4.88 -13.78
C ASP A 34 7.69 5.74 -12.68
N ASN A 35 6.56 5.28 -12.12
CA ASN A 35 5.80 6.02 -11.12
C ASN A 35 5.12 5.07 -10.11
N ILE A 36 5.12 5.44 -8.83
CA ILE A 36 4.40 4.72 -7.78
C ILE A 36 3.39 5.67 -7.14
N VAL A 37 2.12 5.26 -7.12
CA VAL A 37 1.04 5.97 -6.44
C VAL A 37 0.55 5.14 -5.27
N ILE A 38 0.61 5.73 -4.07
CA ILE A 38 0.23 5.09 -2.82
C ILE A 38 -1.07 5.71 -2.34
N ASN A 39 -2.12 4.89 -2.25
CA ASN A 39 -3.38 5.23 -1.63
C ASN A 39 -3.46 4.56 -0.26
N ARG A 40 -3.92 5.29 0.75
CA ARG A 40 -4.09 4.76 2.10
C ARG A 40 -5.55 4.87 2.52
N ILE A 41 -6.15 3.75 2.93
CA ILE A 41 -7.49 3.70 3.48
C ILE A 41 -7.41 3.17 4.91
N THR A 42 -8.18 3.78 5.81
CA THR A 42 -8.33 3.28 7.18
C THR A 42 -9.75 2.78 7.34
N ILE A 43 -9.89 1.51 7.72
CA ILE A 43 -11.19 0.87 7.92
C ILE A 43 -11.45 0.77 9.43
N PRO A 44 -12.63 1.19 9.90
CA PRO A 44 -13.03 0.97 11.28
C PRO A 44 -13.36 -0.53 11.51
N SER A 45 -12.45 -1.21 12.21
CA SER A 45 -12.58 -2.52 12.87
C SER A 45 -12.90 -3.76 12.04
N TYR A 46 -11.95 -4.72 12.06
CA TYR A 46 -12.21 -6.14 12.29
C TYR A 46 -11.29 -6.56 13.46
N GLU A 47 -11.80 -7.32 14.43
CA GLU A 47 -11.01 -7.76 15.60
C GLU A 47 -9.97 -8.82 15.19
N GLU A 48 -8.83 -8.39 14.67
CA GLU A 48 -7.64 -9.23 14.58
C GLU A 48 -6.41 -8.47 15.03
N ASN A 49 -5.52 -9.15 15.76
CA ASN A 49 -4.30 -8.62 16.37
C ASN A 49 -3.22 -8.17 15.36
N ASN A 50 -3.57 -7.98 14.09
CA ASN A 50 -2.67 -7.55 13.03
C ASN A 50 -3.15 -6.23 12.40
N ASN A 51 -2.28 -5.21 12.45
CA ASN A 51 -2.60 -3.87 11.94
C ASN A 51 -2.57 -3.75 10.41
N LEU A 52 -1.93 -4.70 9.72
CA LEU A 52 -1.90 -4.78 8.25
C LEU A 52 -2.90 -5.83 7.78
N LEU A 53 -4.03 -5.37 7.22
CA LEU A 53 -5.09 -6.26 6.77
C LEU A 53 -4.85 -6.83 5.36
N GLY A 54 -4.02 -6.17 4.55
CA GLY A 54 -3.64 -6.65 3.23
C GLY A 54 -2.99 -5.58 2.36
N VAL A 55 -2.32 -6.02 1.30
CA VAL A 55 -1.71 -5.16 0.28
C VAL A 55 -2.28 -5.55 -1.07
N HIS A 56 -2.90 -4.59 -1.77
CA HIS A 56 -3.35 -4.77 -3.15
C HIS A 56 -2.42 -3.99 -4.08
N VAL A 57 -1.82 -4.70 -5.03
CA VAL A 57 -0.93 -4.14 -6.04
C VAL A 57 -1.58 -4.30 -7.40
N ILE A 58 -1.80 -3.19 -8.10
CA ILE A 58 -2.27 -3.19 -9.49
C ILE A 58 -1.15 -2.61 -10.35
N VAL A 59 -0.68 -3.42 -11.30
CA VAL A 59 0.31 -3.01 -12.31
C VAL A 59 -0.40 -2.89 -13.65
N ARG A 60 -0.32 -1.73 -14.28
CA ARG A 60 -0.92 -1.47 -15.59
C ARG A 60 -0.01 -0.63 -16.48
N GLU A 61 -0.07 -0.89 -17.78
CA GLU A 61 0.52 -0.01 -18.78
C GLU A 61 -0.44 1.16 -19.03
N VAL A 62 0.07 2.39 -18.94
CA VAL A 62 -0.69 3.60 -19.23
C VAL A 62 -0.11 4.26 -20.47
N ALA A 63 -0.97 4.47 -21.47
CA ALA A 63 -0.66 5.31 -22.62
C ALA A 63 -0.75 6.79 -22.19
N GLU A 64 0.26 7.60 -22.52
CA GLU A 64 0.20 9.05 -22.31
C GLU A 64 -0.81 9.66 -23.29
N THR A 65 -1.73 10.49 -22.76
CA THR A 65 -2.56 11.44 -23.53
C THR A 65 -2.06 12.84 -23.29
#